data_AF-A0A3R6TEZ4-F1
#
_entry.id   AF-A0A3R6TEZ4-F1
#
_cell.length_a   1.000
_cell.length_b   1.000
_cell.length_c   1.000
_cell.angle_alpha   90.00
_cell.angle_beta   90.00
_cell.angle_gamma   90.00
#
_symmetry.space_group_name_H-M   'P 1'
#
loop_
_entity.id
_entity.type
_entity.pdbx_description
1 polymer ?
#
loop_
_entity_poly.entity_id
_entity_poly.type
_entity_poly.pdbx_seq_one_letter_code
_entity_poly.pdbx_strand_id
1 'polypeptide(L)' 'MALISCPECNREISDTVRKCPNCGYKIKNHRSKKEPKLLKNTI' A
#
# COMPACT_ATOMS: atom_id res chain seq x y z
N MET A 1 -16.50 0.24 -1.73
CA MET A 1 -15.26 -0.48 -1.42
C MET A 1 -14.64 -0.84 -2.75
N ALA A 2 -13.44 -0.36 -3.04
CA ALA A 2 -12.77 -0.69 -4.28
C ALA A 2 -11.96 -1.97 -4.07
N LEU A 3 -11.95 -2.85 -5.07
CA LEU A 3 -10.96 -3.90 -5.15
C LEU A 3 -9.73 -3.29 -5.84
N ILE A 4 -8.56 -3.52 -5.27
CA ILE A 4 -7.27 -3.15 -5.85
C ILE A 4 -6.47 -4.42 -6.10
N SER A 5 -5.57 -4.37 -7.08
CA SER A 5 -4.62 -5.46 -7.30
C SER A 5 -3.43 -5.31 -6.37
N CYS A 6 -3.03 -6.40 -5.71
CA CYS A 6 -1.82 -6.42 -4.90
C CYS A 6 -0.59 -6.19 -5.79
N PRO A 7 0.30 -5.23 -5.48
CA PRO A 7 1.46 -4.92 -6.32
C PRO A 7 2.51 -6.05 -6.37
N GLU A 8 2.49 -6.98 -5.40
CA GLU A 8 3.46 -8.09 -5.36
C GLU A 8 2.94 -9.35 -6.05
N CYS A 9 1.70 -9.75 -5.73
CA CYS A 9 1.15 -11.02 -6.19
C CYS A 9 0.03 -10.89 -7.23
N ASN A 10 -0.32 -9.64 -7.60
CA ASN A 10 -1.35 -9.30 -8.58
C ASN A 10 -2.75 -9.88 -8.32
N ARG A 11 -3.01 -10.40 -7.10
CA ARG A 11 -4.35 -10.82 -6.70
C ARG A 11 -5.21 -9.64 -6.28
N GLU A 12 -6.50 -9.72 -6.56
CA GLU A 12 -7.49 -8.76 -6.13
C GLU A 12 -7.71 -8.83 -4.61
N ILE A 13 -7.71 -7.67 -3.99
CA ILE A 13 -7.82 -7.47 -2.55
C ILE A 13 -8.60 -6.19 -2.26
N SER A 14 -9.19 -6.05 -1.07
CA SER A 14 -9.92 -4.83 -0.73
C SER A 14 -8.99 -3.65 -0.47
N ASP A 15 -9.33 -2.45 -0.95
CA ASP A 15 -8.60 -1.20 -0.69
C ASP A 15 -8.49 -0.83 0.80
N THR A 16 -9.19 -1.55 1.67
CA THR A 16 -9.20 -1.35 3.11
C THR A 16 -8.24 -2.27 3.88
N VAL A 17 -7.66 -3.29 3.23
CA VAL A 17 -6.75 -4.22 3.92
C VAL A 17 -5.39 -3.56 4.15
N ARG A 18 -4.83 -3.72 5.35
CA ARG A 18 -3.47 -3.24 5.67
C ARG A 18 -2.37 -4.23 5.25
N LYS A 19 -2.77 -5.46 4.92
CA LYS A 19 -1.88 -6.55 4.50
C LYS A 19 -2.62 -7.43 3.51
N CYS A 20 -1.96 -7.78 2.42
CA CYS A 20 -2.47 -8.74 1.45
C CYS A 20 -2.66 -10.10 2.14
N PRO A 21 -3.88 -10.68 2.14
CA PRO A 21 -4.13 -11.99 2.75
C PRO A 21 -3.48 -13.14 1.96
N ASN A 22 -3.11 -12.91 0.69
CA ASN A 22 -2.58 -13.96 -0.18
C ASN A 22 -1.06 -14.13 -0.08
N CYS A 23 -0.30 -13.03 -0.09
CA CYS A 23 1.16 -13.07 -0.05
C CYS A 23 1.75 -12.45 1.23
N GLY A 24 0.94 -11.73 2.01
CA GLY A 24 1.39 -11.05 3.22
C GLY A 24 2.03 -9.67 3.01
N TYR A 25 1.99 -9.12 1.81
CA TYR A 25 2.51 -7.77 1.55
C TYR A 25 1.79 -6.69 2.36
N LYS A 26 2.51 -5.77 2.99
CA LYS A 26 1.94 -4.70 3.82
C LYS A 26 1.51 -3.52 2.95
N ILE A 27 0.21 -3.25 2.92
CA ILE A 27 -0.40 -2.18 2.12
C ILE A 27 -0.61 -0.97 3.03
N LYS A 28 0.02 0.14 2.65
CA LYS A 28 -0.07 1.39 3.41
C LYS A 28 -1.27 2.18 2.89
N ASN A 29 -2.42 2.04 3.56
CA ASN A 29 -3.63 2.80 3.20
C ASN A 29 -3.44 4.27 3.56
N HIS A 30 -3.04 5.09 2.58
CA HIS A 30 -2.82 6.52 2.70
C HIS A 30 -4.14 7.33 2.69
N ARG A 31 -5.15 6.95 3.49
CA ARG A 31 -6.45 7.66 3.57
C ARG A 31 -6.47 8.84 4.56
N SER A 32 -5.32 9.45 4.85
CA SER A 32 -5.26 10.74 5.56
C SER A 32 -4.05 11.53 5.09
N LYS A 33 -4.26 12.84 4.91
CA LYS A 33 -3.38 13.80 4.24
C LYS A 33 -1.97 13.87 4.88
N LYS A 34 -0.97 14.15 4.02
CA LYS A 34 0.44 14.56 4.26
C LYS A 34 1.40 13.48 4.79
N GLU A 35 2.47 13.22 4.03
CA GLU A 35 3.83 13.67 4.36
C GLU A 35 4.80 13.25 3.21
N PRO A 36 5.65 14.16 2.70
CA PRO A 36 6.64 13.86 1.67
C PRO A 36 7.68 12.91 2.26
N LYS A 37 7.69 11.65 1.81
CA LYS A 37 8.78 10.71 2.15
C LYS A 37 10.04 11.12 1.38
N LEU A 38 10.75 12.07 1.97
CA LEU A 38 12.19 12.03 2.16
C LEU A 38 12.97 11.60 0.91
N LEU A 39 13.13 12.54 -0.04
CA LEU A 39 14.38 12.62 -0.77
C LEU A 39 15.44 12.92 0.30
N LYS A 40 16.05 11.85 0.80
CA LYS A 40 17.24 11.91 1.64
C LYS A 40 18.28 12.71 0.86
N ASN A 41 18.48 13.95 1.27
CA ASN A 41 19.60 14.78 0.85
C ASN A 41 20.87 14.00 1.18
N THR A 42 21.48 13.41 0.16
CA THR A 42 22.86 12.92 0.26
C THR A 42 23.75 14.11 -0.03
N ILE A 43 24.68 14.30 0.90
CA ILE A 43 25.69 15.35 1.00
C ILE A 43 26.67 15.27 -0.16
#